data_AF-A0A0V0IEM2-F1
#
_entry.id   AF-A0A0V0IEM2-F1
#
_cell.length_a   1.000
_cell.length_b   1.000
_cell.length_c   1.000
_cell.angle_alpha   90.00
_cell.angle_beta   90.00
_cell.angle_gamma   90.00
#
_symmetry.space_group_name_H-M   'P 1'
#
loop_
_entity.id
_entity.type
_entity.pdbx_description
1 polymer ?
#
loop_
_entity_poly.entity_id
_entity_poly.type
_entity_poly.pdbx_seq_one_letter_code
_entity_poly.pdbx_strand_id
1 'polypeptide(L)'
;MREFSDFIEDLKLLDIQLEDGQYTWFKRDNQDIASRIDRILISKEWDENFNNIKQIALQRLGSDHTPIALLGVWNQNKSYFKF
;
A
#
# COMPACT_ATOMS: atom_id res chain seq x y z
N MET A 1 15.02 10.93 -1.63
CA MET A 1 14.65 9.84 -0.70
C MET A 1 14.63 10.29 0.75
N ARG A 2 15.66 11.00 1.27
CA ARG A 2 15.63 11.49 2.67
C ARG A 2 14.38 12.31 2.99
N GLU A 3 14.10 13.35 2.20
CA GLU A 3 12.89 14.18 2.40
C GLU A 3 11.57 13.37 2.38
N PHE A 4 11.50 12.29 1.60
CA PHE A 4 10.32 11.42 1.58
C PHE A 4 10.24 10.52 2.81
N SER A 5 11.39 10.03 3.30
CA SER A 5 11.48 9.31 4.57
C SER A 5 11.13 10.23 5.75
N ASP A 6 11.65 11.46 5.75
CA ASP A 6 11.37 12.47 6.76
C ASP A 6 9.87 12.80 6.76
N PHE A 7 9.26 12.97 5.58
CA PHE A 7 7.80 13.15 5.45
C PHE A 7 6.99 11.99 6.05
N ILE A 8 7.40 10.74 5.81
CA ILE A 8 6.73 9.57 6.38
C ILE A 8 6.85 9.58 7.91
N GLU A 9 8.03 9.89 8.43
CA GLU A 9 8.32 9.93 9.86
C GLU A 9 7.56 11.06 10.56
N ASP A 10 7.63 12.27 10.02
CA ASP A 10 6.98 13.49 10.54
C ASP A 10 5.47 13.31 10.66
N LEU A 11 4.84 12.67 9.65
CA LEU A 11 3.42 12.39 9.64
C LEU A 11 3.05 11.06 10.32
N LYS A 12 4.03 10.30 10.81
CA LYS A 12 3.85 8.99 11.46
C LYS A 12 3.04 8.03 10.60
N LEU A 13 3.33 8.02 9.30
CA LEU A 13 2.70 7.14 8.33
C LEU A 13 3.37 5.76 8.35
N LEU A 14 2.59 4.74 8.05
CA LEU A 14 3.05 3.36 7.92
C LEU A 14 3.19 3.03 6.43
N ASP A 15 4.39 2.63 6.02
CA ASP A 15 4.65 2.05 4.69
C ASP A 15 4.44 0.54 4.76
N ILE A 16 3.26 0.08 4.32
CA ILE A 16 2.92 -1.34 4.29
C ILE A 16 3.74 -2.03 3.20
N GLN A 17 4.29 -3.21 3.53
CA GLN A 17 5.02 -4.01 2.57
C GLN A 17 4.11 -4.45 1.40
N LEU A 18 4.66 -4.38 0.19
CA LEU A 18 3.99 -4.90 -1.00
C LEU A 18 4.05 -6.44 -0.99
N GLU A 19 2.89 -7.07 -0.99
CA GLU A 19 2.69 -8.51 -1.19
C GLU A 19 2.50 -8.82 -2.69
N ASP A 20 2.80 -10.06 -3.08
CA ASP A 20 2.68 -10.59 -4.46
C ASP A 20 3.45 -9.81 -5.53
N GLY A 21 4.45 -9.03 -5.12
CA GLY A 21 5.34 -8.29 -6.01
C GLY A 21 6.42 -7.53 -5.25
N GLN A 22 7.52 -7.19 -5.94
CA GLN A 22 8.62 -6.41 -5.36
C GLN A 22 8.72 -4.99 -5.92
N TYR A 23 8.20 -4.77 -7.13
CA TYR A 23 8.37 -3.52 -7.87
C TYR A 23 7.03 -3.05 -8.43
N THR A 24 6.87 -1.73 -8.49
CA THR A 24 5.67 -1.07 -9.02
C THR A 24 5.93 -0.35 -10.32
N TRP A 25 7.20 -0.15 -10.68
CA TRP A 25 7.61 0.43 -11.95
C TRP A 25 8.74 -0.40 -12.57
N PHE A 26 8.70 -0.52 -13.91
CA PHE A 26 9.69 -1.22 -14.70
C PHE A 26 10.08 -0.39 -15.91
N LYS A 27 11.35 -0.38 -16.27
CA LYS A 27 11.80 0.24 -17.50
C LYS A 27 11.24 -0.53 -18.70
N ARG A 28 10.56 0.15 -19.63
CA ARG A 28 9.89 -0.49 -20.79
C ARG A 28 10.79 -1.42 -21.60
N ASP A 29 12.02 -0.98 -21.85
CA ASP A 29 12.96 -1.69 -22.74
C ASP A 29 13.85 -2.71 -22.00
N ASN A 30 13.82 -2.73 -20.66
CA ASN A 30 14.58 -3.69 -19.87
C ASN A 30 13.91 -3.93 -18.51
N GLN A 31 13.23 -5.07 -18.37
CA GLN A 31 12.49 -5.41 -17.16
C GLN A 31 13.38 -5.76 -15.96
N ASP A 32 14.69 -5.94 -16.17
CA ASP A 32 15.66 -6.10 -15.07
C ASP A 32 15.89 -4.79 -14.31
N ILE A 33 15.54 -3.65 -14.92
CA ILE A 33 15.56 -2.34 -14.27
C ILE A 33 14.15 -2.04 -13.75
N ALA A 34 13.97 -2.20 -12.44
CA ALA A 34 12.69 -1.98 -11.77
C ALA A 34 12.87 -1.23 -10.45
N SER A 35 11.81 -0.58 -9.98
CA SER A 35 11.81 0.13 -8.70
C SER A 35 10.41 0.13 -8.07
N ARG A 36 10.35 0.28 -6.75
CA ARG A 36 9.10 0.48 -6.00
C ARG A 36 8.93 1.96 -5.69
N ILE A 37 8.24 2.65 -6.58
CA ILE A 37 7.98 4.10 -6.51
C ILE A 37 6.52 4.43 -6.17
N ASP A 38 5.58 3.55 -6.52
CA ASP A 38 4.18 3.64 -6.07
C ASP A 38 4.03 2.94 -4.71
N ARG A 39 3.48 3.65 -3.72
CA ARG A 39 3.27 3.16 -2.35
C ARG A 39 1.97 3.72 -1.77
N ILE A 40 1.18 2.88 -1.12
CA ILE A 40 0.05 3.32 -0.30
C ILE A 40 0.52 3.41 1.15
N LEU A 41 0.48 4.62 1.70
CA LEU A 41 0.82 4.92 3.08
C LEU A 41 -0.46 5.06 3.90
N ILE A 42 -0.49 4.52 5.10
CA ILE A 42 -1.65 4.61 6.00
C ILE A 42 -1.29 5.30 7.31
N SER A 43 -2.26 5.91 7.97
CA SER A 43 -2.10 6.40 9.33
C SER A 43 -2.25 5.24 10.34
N LYS A 44 -1.74 5.44 11.56
CA LYS A 44 -1.95 4.50 12.67
C LYS A 44 -3.43 4.27 12.99
N GLU A 45 -4.25 5.32 12.87
CA GLU A 45 -5.71 5.22 13.06
C GLU A 45 -6.35 4.28 12.02
N TRP A 46 -5.86 4.27 10.78
CA TRP A 46 -6.32 3.32 9.77
C TRP A 46 -5.96 1.88 10.15
N ASP A 47 -4.72 1.66 10.61
CA ASP A 47 -4.25 0.35 11.07
C ASP A 47 -5.05 -0.19 12.27
N GLU A 48 -5.51 0.70 13.15
CA GLU A 48 -6.35 0.33 14.29
C GLU A 48 -7.80 0.00 13.89
N ASN A 49 -8.33 0.66 12.86
CA ASN A 49 -9.73 0.51 12.42
C ASN A 49 -9.95 -0.65 11.44
N PHE A 50 -8.94 -1.02 10.66
CA PHE A 50 -9.01 -2.09 9.67
C PHE A 50 -8.05 -3.21 10.04
N ASN A 51 -8.56 -4.43 10.13
CA ASN A 51 -7.73 -5.61 10.34
C ASN A 51 -7.16 -6.14 9.03
N ASN A 52 -6.01 -6.81 9.15
CA ASN A 52 -5.39 -7.58 8.07
C ASN A 52 -5.12 -6.71 6.82
N ILE A 53 -4.66 -5.48 7.04
CA ILE A 53 -4.35 -4.55 5.95
C ILE A 53 -3.17 -5.08 5.15
N LYS A 54 -3.34 -5.17 3.84
CA LYS A 54 -2.35 -5.66 2.89
C LYS A 54 -2.28 -4.74 1.70
N GLN A 55 -1.07 -4.47 1.23
CA GLN A 55 -0.84 -3.81 -0.04
C GLN A 55 -0.44 -4.90 -1.04
N ILE A 56 -1.20 -5.09 -2.11
CA ILE A 56 -0.94 -6.15 -3.11
C ILE A 56 -0.63 -5.55 -4.48
N ALA A 57 0.24 -6.20 -5.24
CA ALA A 57 0.43 -5.92 -6.65
C ALA A 57 -0.67 -6.59 -7.50
N LEU A 58 -1.26 -5.85 -8.43
CA LEU A 58 -2.24 -6.37 -9.39
C LEU A 58 -1.59 -6.71 -10.74
N GLN A 59 -2.31 -7.44 -11.59
CA GLN A 59 -1.81 -7.79 -12.92
C GLN A 59 -1.54 -6.53 -13.77
N ARG A 60 -0.31 -6.40 -14.24
CA ARG A 60 0.11 -5.35 -15.18
C ARG A 60 -0.29 -5.75 -16.60
N LEU A 61 -1.07 -4.89 -17.28
CA LEU A 61 -1.58 -5.18 -18.63
C LEU A 61 -0.77 -4.50 -19.74
N GLY A 62 -0.50 -3.19 -19.64
CA GLY A 62 0.17 -2.44 -20.71
C GLY A 62 0.86 -1.14 -20.29
N SER A 63 0.88 -0.84 -18.99
CA SER A 63 1.67 0.26 -18.44
C SER A 63 3.05 -0.25 -18.02
N ASP A 64 4.03 0.65 -17.95
CA ASP A 64 5.29 0.43 -17.22
C ASP A 64 5.09 0.37 -15.70
N HIS A 65 3.92 0.81 -15.22
CA HIS A 65 3.51 0.68 -13.82
C HIS A 65 2.63 -0.56 -13.57
N THR A 66 2.91 -1.23 -12.46
CA THR A 66 2.08 -2.29 -11.88
C THR A 66 1.08 -1.64 -10.92
N PRO A 67 -0.24 -1.77 -11.15
CA PRO A 67 -1.24 -1.23 -10.24
C PRO A 67 -1.12 -1.90 -8.86
N ILE A 68 -1.37 -1.14 -7.80
CA ILE A 68 -1.40 -1.63 -6.42
C ILE A 68 -2.76 -1.41 -5.78
N ALA A 69 -3.18 -2.33 -4.93
CA ALA A 69 -4.43 -2.23 -4.18
C ALA A 69 -4.18 -2.37 -2.68
N LEU A 70 -4.97 -1.65 -1.89
CA LEU A 70 -5.06 -1.81 -0.45
C LEU A 70 -6.26 -2.69 -0.13
N LEU A 71 -6.02 -3.80 0.55
CA LEU A 71 -7.05 -4.70 1.05
C LEU A 71 -7.06 -4.63 2.57
N GLY A 72 -8.24 -4.74 3.18
CA GLY A 72 -8.39 -4.76 4.63
C GLY A 72 -9.83 -5.09 5.01
N VAL A 73 -10.04 -5.55 6.23
CA VAL A 73 -11.36 -5.85 6.77
C VAL A 73 -11.72 -4.77 7.78
N TRP A 74 -12.81 -4.05 7.54
CA TRP A 74 -13.28 -3.04 8.48
C TRP A 74 -13.86 -3.70 9.73
N ASN A 75 -13.31 -3.36 10.89
CA ASN A 75 -13.86 -3.79 12.17
C ASN A 75 -15.03 -2.88 12.57
N GLN A 76 -16.21 -3.11 12.03
CA GLN A 76 -17.40 -2.56 12.68
C GLN A 76 -17.64 -3.31 13.99
N ASN A 77 -17.47 -2.62 15.12
CA ASN A 77 -18.12 -3.05 16.35
C ASN A 77 -19.62 -3.08 16.07
N LYS A 78 -20.19 -4.28 15.92
CA LYS A 78 -21.63 -4.44 15.80
C LYS A 78 -22.26 -3.91 17.09
N SER A 79 -22.84 -2.71 17.01
CA SER A 79 -23.72 -2.22 18.06
C SER A 79 -24.91 -3.19 18.13
N TYR A 80 -25.00 -3.97 19.19
CA TYR A 80 -26.09 -4.92 19.42
C TYR A 80 -27.38 -4.24 19.90
N PHE A 81 -27.47 -2.91 19.87
CA PHE A 81 -28.71 -2.21 20.13
C PHE A 81 -29.66 -2.39 18.93
N LYS A 82 -30.49 -3.44 19.04
CA LYS A 82 -31.73 -3.58 18.28
C LYS A 82 -32.83 -2.92 19.12
N PHE A 83 -33.44 -1.86 18.59
CA PHE A 83 -34.74 -1.38 19.06
C PHE A 83 -35.84 -2.32 18.56
#